data_AF-A0AAU2G5R8-F1
#
_entry.id   AF-A0AAU2G5R8-F1
#
_cell.length_a   1.000
_cell.length_b   1.000
_cell.length_c   1.000
_cell.angle_alpha   90.00
_cell.angle_beta   90.00
_cell.angle_gamma   90.00
#
_symmetry.space_group_name_H-M   'P 1'
#
loop_
_entity.id
_entity.type
_entity.pdbx_description
1 polymer ?
#
loop_
_entity_poly.entity_id
_entity_poly.type
_entity_poly.pdbx_seq_one_letter_code
_entity_poly.pdbx_strand_id
1 'polypeptide(L)' 'MVCRDRAPFFAEGVTAGAPQAVQVADRWHLWHNLSEAAERCVADQGGCQRVLAPDPAQPAPEPEKFEDPSGSP' A
#
# COMPACT_ATOMS: atom_id res chain seq x y z
N MET A 1 -9.41 3.10 32.24
CA MET A 1 -9.01 2.86 30.84
C MET A 1 -7.50 2.90 30.77
N VAL A 2 -6.88 2.00 30.00
CA VAL A 2 -5.41 1.92 29.83
C VAL A 2 -5.09 2.04 28.34
N CYS A 3 -4.28 3.03 27.99
CA CYS A 3 -3.66 3.11 26.66
C CYS A 3 -2.36 2.31 26.69
N ARG A 4 -2.21 1.38 25.74
CA ARG A 4 -1.06 0.47 25.71
C ARG A 4 -0.57 0.23 24.28
N ASP A 5 0.69 -0.13 24.15
CA ASP A 5 1.22 -0.65 22.89
C ASP A 5 0.60 -2.02 22.55
N ARG A 6 0.47 -2.32 21.27
CA ARG A 6 -0.22 -3.51 20.76
C ARG A 6 0.49 -4.83 21.07
N ALA A 7 1.68 -4.84 21.66
CA ALA A 7 2.36 -6.08 22.04
C ALA A 7 1.53 -6.93 23.05
N PRO A 8 1.53 -8.28 22.89
CA PRO A 8 0.68 -9.17 23.70
C PRO A 8 0.91 -9.08 25.21
N PHE A 9 2.17 -8.96 25.64
CA PHE A 9 2.54 -8.95 27.05
C PHE A 9 2.00 -7.72 27.81
N PHE A 10 1.76 -6.60 27.14
CA PHE A 10 1.08 -5.45 27.76
C PHE A 10 -0.39 -5.74 28.01
N ALA A 11 -1.07 -6.44 27.11
CA ALA A 11 -2.47 -6.81 27.29
C ALA A 11 -2.63 -7.83 28.43
N GLU A 12 -1.70 -8.79 28.54
CA GLU A 12 -1.65 -9.75 29.65
C GLU A 12 -1.46 -9.04 31.00
N GLY A 13 -0.50 -8.12 31.08
CA GLY A 13 -0.26 -7.34 32.30
C GLY A 13 -1.49 -6.53 32.74
N VAL A 14 -2.20 -5.90 31.80
CA VAL A 14 -3.44 -5.17 32.12
C VAL A 14 -4.55 -6.12 32.54
N THR A 15 -4.68 -7.28 31.89
CA THR A 15 -5.68 -8.29 32.25
C THR A 15 -5.47 -8.80 33.67
N ALA A 16 -4.22 -9.00 34.09
CA ALA A 16 -3.87 -9.44 35.43
C ALA A 16 -4.01 -8.32 36.48
N GLY A 17 -3.53 -7.11 36.19
CA GLY A 17 -3.44 -6.02 37.17
C GLY A 17 -4.67 -5.10 37.25
N ALA A 18 -5.45 -5.03 36.17
CA ALA A 18 -6.63 -4.18 36.07
C ALA A 18 -7.65 -4.75 35.08
N PRO A 19 -8.25 -5.93 35.35
CA PRO A 19 -9.19 -6.59 34.43
C PRO A 19 -10.42 -5.73 34.08
N GLN A 20 -10.80 -4.79 34.96
CA GLN A 20 -11.87 -3.83 34.73
C GLN A 20 -11.51 -2.69 33.76
N ALA A 21 -10.23 -2.53 33.43
CA ALA A 21 -9.79 -1.45 32.57
C ALA A 21 -10.09 -1.76 31.10
N VAL A 22 -10.84 -0.87 30.46
CA VAL A 22 -10.93 -0.85 28.99
C VAL A 22 -9.54 -0.60 28.42
N GLN A 23 -9.08 -1.50 27.57
CA GLN A 23 -7.79 -1.43 26.90
C GLN A 23 -7.94 -0.73 25.55
N VAL A 24 -7.13 0.29 25.30
CA VAL A 24 -7.13 1.08 24.06
C VAL A 24 -5.73 1.06 23.47
N ALA A 25 -5.63 1.01 22.14
CA ALA A 25 -4.35 1.10 21.47
C ALA A 25 -3.77 2.52 21.64
N ASP A 26 -2.48 2.59 21.97
CA ASP A 26 -1.78 3.86 22.09
C ASP A 26 -1.71 4.60 20.73
N ARG A 27 -2.08 5.88 20.75
CA ARG A 27 -2.21 6.70 19.54
C ARG A 27 -0.87 6.89 18.82
N TRP A 28 0.23 7.06 19.56
CA TRP A 28 1.54 7.24 18.93
C TRP A 28 1.93 5.98 18.16
N HIS A 29 1.76 4.80 18.76
CA HIS A 29 2.05 3.53 18.10
C HIS A 29 1.17 3.28 16.87
N LEU A 30 -0.10 3.74 16.88
CA LEU A 30 -0.95 3.63 15.70
C LEU A 30 -0.40 4.45 14.53
N TRP A 31 -0.05 5.71 14.77
CA TRP A 31 0.48 6.58 13.71
C TRP A 31 1.87 6.16 13.24
N HIS A 32 2.76 5.83 14.17
CA HIS A 32 4.13 5.43 13.84
C HIS A 32 4.16 4.16 12.98
N ASN A 33 3.44 3.11 13.40
CA ASN A 33 3.37 1.85 12.65
C ASN A 33 2.70 2.04 11.28
N LEU A 34 1.69 2.90 11.18
CA LEU A 34 1.03 3.20 9.91
C LEU A 34 1.98 3.90 8.94
N SER A 35 2.72 4.91 9.41
CA SER A 35 3.70 5.63 8.59
C SER A 35 4.80 4.69 8.09
N GLU A 36 5.39 3.87 8.98
CA GLU A 36 6.39 2.88 8.57
C GLU A 36 5.86 1.90 7.52
N ALA A 37 4.63 1.41 7.68
CA ALA A 37 4.03 0.50 6.73
C ALA A 37 3.78 1.17 5.36
N ALA A 38 3.34 2.43 5.37
CA ALA A 38 3.14 3.21 4.16
C ALA A 38 4.47 3.47 3.43
N GLU A 39 5.52 3.84 4.16
CA GLU A 39 6.87 4.04 3.61
C GLU A 39 7.41 2.77 2.95
N ARG A 40 7.28 1.61 3.63
CA ARG A 40 7.69 0.31 3.08
C ARG A 40 6.89 -0.05 1.82
N CYS A 41 5.57 0.18 1.83
CA CYS A 41 4.72 -0.08 0.68
C CYS A 41 5.15 0.74 -0.55
N VAL A 42 5.43 2.03 -0.37
CA VAL A 42 5.90 2.91 -1.45
C VAL A 42 7.30 2.51 -1.93
N ALA A 43 8.20 2.14 -1.01
CA ALA A 43 9.52 1.64 -1.37
C ALA A 43 9.44 0.34 -2.20
N ASP A 44 8.56 -0.59 -1.83
CA ASP A 44 8.35 -1.86 -2.51
C ASP A 44 7.69 -1.69 -3.89
N GLN A 45 6.82 -0.68 -4.06
CA GLN A 45 6.19 -0.35 -5.35
C GLN A 45 7.19 -0.01 -6.46
N GLY A 46 8.40 0.46 -6.13
CA GLY A 46 9.46 0.70 -7.10
C GLY A 46 9.88 -0.55 -7.90
N GLY A 47 9.67 -1.75 -7.36
CA GLY A 47 9.90 -3.02 -8.08
C GLY A 47 8.78 -3.38 -9.06
N CYS A 48 7.52 -3.10 -8.71
CA CYS A 48 6.35 -3.43 -9.52
C CYS A 48 6.10 -2.44 -10.66
N GLN A 49 6.54 -1.17 -10.52
CA GLN A 49 6.32 -0.15 -11.54
C GLN A 49 7.04 -0.45 -12.87
N ARG A 50 8.14 -1.22 -12.82
CA ARG A 50 8.86 -1.69 -14.03
C ARG A 50 8.01 -2.63 -14.91
N VAL A 51 6.99 -3.28 -14.34
CA VAL A 51 6.06 -4.15 -15.09
C VAL A 51 4.95 -3.35 -15.78
N LEU A 52 4.63 -2.15 -15.26
CA LEU A 52 3.57 -1.29 -15.79
C LEU A 52 4.08 -0.18 -16.71
N ALA A 53 5.36 0.19 -16.63
CA ALA A 53 5.98 1.07 -17.60
C ALA A 53 6.15 0.30 -18.93
N PRO A 54 5.60 0.79 -20.06
CA PRO A 54 5.92 0.21 -21.35
C PRO A 54 7.43 0.31 -21.56
N ASP A 55 8.03 -0.79 -22.03
CA ASP A 55 9.44 -0.81 -22.39
C ASP A 55 9.71 0.26 -23.45
N PRO A 56 10.60 1.24 -23.19
CA PRO A 56 10.90 2.30 -24.15
C PRO A 56 11.52 1.78 -25.45
N ALA A 57 11.92 0.50 -25.51
CA ALA A 57 12.37 -0.17 -26.73
C ALA A 57 11.22 -0.73 -27.60
N GLN A 58 9.96 -0.67 -27.14
CA GLN A 58 8.81 -1.04 -27.98
C GLN A 58 8.48 0.15 -28.90
N PRO A 59 8.60 0.01 -30.23
CA PRO A 59 8.19 1.07 -31.15
C PRO A 59 6.70 1.35 -30.97
N ALA A 60 6.34 2.63 -30.93
CA ALA A 60 4.95 3.07 -30.87
C ALA A 60 4.16 2.40 -32.01
N PRO A 61 2.93 1.90 -31.76
CA PRO A 61 2.11 1.35 -32.84
C PRO A 61 1.92 2.44 -33.90
N GLU A 62 2.44 2.19 -35.10
CA GLU A 62 2.27 3.10 -36.22
C GLU A 62 0.78 3.28 -36.47
N PRO A 63 0.30 4.53 -36.69
CA PRO A 63 -1.10 4.75 -36.99
C PRO A 63 -1.44 3.98 -38.27
N GLU A 64 -2.33 2.99 -38.14
CA GLU A 64 -2.85 2.23 -39.28
C GLU A 64 -3.39 3.25 -40.30
N LYS A 65 -2.73 3.32 -41.46
CA LYS A 65 -3.25 4.05 -42.60
C LYS A 65 -4.57 3.38 -42.97
N PHE A 66 -5.66 4.07 -42.68
CA PHE A 66 -6.97 3.76 -43.24
C PHE A 66 -6.85 3.98 -44.76
N GLU A 67 -6.63 2.90 -45.51
CA GLU A 67 -6.72 2.93 -46.96
C GLU A 67 -8.21 3.00 -47.33
N ASP A 68 -8.64 4.16 -47.80
CA ASP A 68 -9.97 4.36 -48.37
C ASP A 68 -10.16 3.40 -49.56
N PRO A 69 -11.12 2.46 -49.53
CA PRO A 69 -11.45 1.63 -50.68
C PRO A 69 -12.36 2.44 -51.61
N SER A 70 -11.87 3.56 -52.15
CA SER A 70 -12.57 4.26 -53.22
C SER A 70 -12.08 3.74 -54.56
N GLY A 71 -12.48 2.49 -54.85
CA GLY A 71 -12.56 2.04 -56.22
C GLY A 71 -13.50 2.96 -57.03
N SER A 72 -13.08 3.32 -58.23
CA SER A 72 -13.94 3.90 -59.25
C SER A 72 -13.29 3.71 -60.63
N PRO A 73 -14.11 3.66 -61.69
CA PRO A 73 -14.25 2.54 -62.62
C PRO A 73 -13.26 2.49 -63.79
#